data_AF-A0A2E1H5S7-F1
#
_entry.id   AF-A0A2E1H5S7-F1
#
_cell.length_a   1.000
_cell.length_b   1.000
_cell.length_c   1.000
_cell.angle_alpha   90.00
_cell.angle_beta   90.00
_cell.angle_gamma   90.00
#
_symmetry.space_group_name_H-M   'P 1'
#
loop_
_entity.id
_entity.type
_entity.pdbx_description
1 polymer ?
#
loop_
_entity_poly.entity_id
_entity_poly.type
_entity_poly.pdbx_seq_one_letter_code
_entity_poly.pdbx_strand_id
1 'polypeptide(L)'
;MTKTMKKRLPLLESFAAVFAVATVAFMTALPAIQETGERNVDLQDNLSLIRTAVFRFSMDHEMDGAKVYPAQNSNDFELQILGRTRSDGSTHQRGRFEDRFFGPYLNAMPVNPVNGLSSVRIMPSGISEPIFNGLAGWVYVTDTGKIFADLAGVDDRGIAFSEY
;
A
#
# COMPACT_ATOMS: atom_id res chain seq x y z
N MET A 1 2.19 -12.13 -73.13
CA MET A 1 2.89 -13.06 -72.21
C MET A 1 3.72 -12.20 -71.26
N THR A 2 3.14 -11.79 -70.13
CA THR A 2 3.71 -10.77 -69.22
C THR A 2 4.57 -11.46 -68.17
N LYS A 3 5.88 -11.22 -68.20
CA LYS A 3 6.86 -11.85 -67.30
C LYS A 3 6.90 -11.06 -65.98
N THR A 4 6.19 -11.55 -64.95
CA THR A 4 6.31 -11.03 -63.58
C THR A 4 7.70 -11.33 -63.02
N MET A 5 8.57 -10.31 -62.94
CA MET A 5 9.83 -10.40 -62.20
C MET A 5 9.53 -10.50 -60.69
N LYS A 6 9.78 -11.66 -60.08
CA LYS A 6 9.91 -11.78 -58.63
C LYS A 6 11.20 -11.07 -58.21
N LYS A 7 11.09 -9.88 -57.60
CA LYS A 7 12.22 -9.22 -56.90
C LYS A 7 12.67 -10.14 -55.77
N ARG A 8 13.84 -10.78 -55.94
CA ARG A 8 14.53 -11.49 -54.85
C ARG A 8 15.23 -10.44 -54.02
N LEU A 9 14.78 -10.22 -52.80
CA LEU A 9 15.43 -9.31 -51.86
C LEU A 9 16.86 -9.83 -51.57
N PRO A 10 17.91 -9.02 -51.72
CA PRO A 10 19.28 -9.42 -51.44
C PRO A 10 19.46 -9.73 -49.96
N LEU A 11 20.25 -10.75 -49.63
CA LEU A 11 20.49 -11.27 -48.27
C LEU A 11 20.77 -10.18 -47.22
N LEU A 12 21.41 -9.08 -47.63
CA LEU A 12 21.74 -7.93 -46.78
C LEU A 12 20.50 -7.23 -46.17
N GLU A 13 19.42 -7.06 -46.94
CA GLU A 13 18.16 -6.47 -46.45
C GLU A 13 17.46 -7.38 -45.43
N SER A 14 17.61 -8.70 -45.59
CA SER A 14 17.05 -9.68 -44.65
C SER A 14 17.74 -9.61 -43.28
N PHE A 15 19.07 -9.41 -43.25
CA PHE A 15 19.79 -9.25 -41.99
C PHE A 15 19.40 -7.95 -41.27
N ALA A 16 19.32 -6.83 -42.01
CA ALA A 16 18.91 -5.56 -41.46
C ALA A 16 17.48 -5.60 -40.90
N ALA A 17 16.56 -6.25 -41.62
CA ALA A 17 15.18 -6.42 -41.17
C ALA A 17 15.08 -7.28 -39.91
N VAL A 18 15.79 -8.42 -39.85
CA VAL A 18 15.80 -9.29 -38.67
C VAL A 18 16.39 -8.58 -37.46
N PHE A 19 17.49 -7.84 -37.65
CA PHE A 19 18.11 -7.08 -36.57
C PHE A 19 17.18 -5.97 -36.06
N ALA A 20 16.52 -5.23 -36.95
CA ALA A 20 15.57 -4.19 -36.56
C ALA A 20 14.38 -4.78 -35.76
N VAL A 21 13.81 -5.89 -36.23
CA VAL A 21 12.71 -6.58 -35.52
C VAL A 21 13.15 -7.11 -34.16
N ALA A 22 14.33 -7.72 -34.05
CA ALA A 22 14.86 -8.21 -32.78
C ALA A 22 15.10 -7.08 -31.77
N THR A 23 15.62 -5.94 -32.23
CA THR A 23 15.87 -4.78 -31.36
C THR A 23 14.57 -4.17 -30.84
N VAL A 24 13.57 -4.00 -31.72
CA VAL A 24 12.24 -3.50 -31.33
C VAL A 24 11.57 -4.49 -30.36
N ALA A 25 11.60 -5.79 -30.67
CA ALA A 25 11.05 -6.83 -29.79
C ALA A 25 11.69 -6.81 -28.39
N PHE A 26 13.02 -6.66 -28.32
CA PHE A 26 13.75 -6.57 -27.05
C PHE A 26 13.37 -5.31 -26.25
N MET A 27 13.25 -4.15 -26.92
CA MET A 27 12.83 -2.90 -26.28
C MET A 27 11.37 -2.95 -25.79
N THR A 28 10.46 -3.61 -26.52
CA THR A 28 9.06 -3.74 -26.12
C THR A 28 8.82 -4.81 -25.05
N ALA A 29 9.77 -5.73 -24.83
CA ALA A 29 9.60 -6.86 -23.92
C ALA A 29 10.04 -6.58 -22.46
N LEU A 30 10.62 -5.41 -22.17
CA LEU A 30 11.14 -5.04 -20.84
C LEU A 30 10.30 -4.03 -20.01
N PRO A 31 8.95 -3.94 -20.09
CA PRO A 31 8.22 -2.96 -19.27
C PRO A 31 7.99 -3.38 -17.80
N ALA A 32 8.24 -4.62 -17.40
CA ALA A 32 7.74 -5.13 -16.10
C ALA A 32 8.64 -4.89 -14.87
N ILE A 33 9.95 -4.66 -15.03
CA ILE A 33 10.90 -4.61 -13.90
C ILE A 33 10.92 -3.24 -13.21
N GLN A 34 10.68 -2.16 -13.96
CA GLN A 34 10.63 -0.81 -13.39
C GLN A 34 9.34 -0.61 -12.60
N GLU A 35 8.23 -1.14 -13.11
CA GLU A 35 6.91 -1.02 -12.50
C GLU A 35 6.82 -1.69 -11.11
N THR A 36 7.47 -2.85 -10.92
CA THR A 36 7.50 -3.50 -9.61
C THR A 36 8.39 -2.77 -8.61
N GLY A 37 9.51 -2.21 -9.07
CA GLY A 37 10.40 -1.37 -8.26
C GLY A 37 9.70 -0.12 -7.72
N GLU A 38 8.98 0.60 -8.58
CA GLU A 38 8.20 1.79 -8.20
C GLU A 38 7.10 1.43 -7.18
N ARG A 39 6.34 0.36 -7.42
CA ARG A 39 5.31 -0.11 -6.49
C ARG A 39 5.87 -0.44 -5.10
N ASN A 40 7.07 -0.99 -5.01
CA ASN A 40 7.68 -1.31 -3.71
C ASN A 40 8.11 -0.05 -2.94
N VAL A 41 8.60 0.98 -3.63
CA VAL A 41 8.91 2.28 -3.02
C VAL A 41 7.63 2.94 -2.51
N ASP A 42 6.61 3.02 -3.35
CA ASP A 42 5.30 3.56 -2.98
C ASP A 42 4.68 2.81 -1.80
N LEU A 43 4.88 1.49 -1.72
CA LEU A 43 4.38 0.66 -0.61
C LEU A 43 5.05 1.07 0.72
N GLN A 44 6.36 1.28 0.73
CA GLN A 44 7.12 1.69 1.92
C GLN A 44 6.77 3.12 2.36
N ASP A 45 6.58 4.02 1.39
CA ASP A 45 6.17 5.40 1.65
C ASP A 45 4.76 5.45 2.25
N ASN A 46 3.82 4.70 1.67
CA ASN A 46 2.46 4.59 2.18
C ASN A 46 2.42 3.96 3.59
N LEU A 47 3.21 2.91 3.84
CA LEU A 47 3.34 2.33 5.18
C LEU A 47 3.90 3.33 6.19
N SER A 48 4.92 4.08 5.81
CA SER A 48 5.54 5.10 6.67
C SER A 48 4.55 6.21 7.03
N LEU A 49 3.72 6.63 6.08
CA LEU A 49 2.68 7.61 6.27
C LEU A 49 1.59 7.11 7.23
N ILE A 50 1.10 5.87 7.06
CA ILE A 50 0.08 5.31 7.97
C ILE A 50 0.66 5.06 9.37
N ARG A 51 1.89 4.54 9.49
CA ARG A 51 2.56 4.34 10.78
C ARG A 51 2.77 5.66 11.53
N THR A 52 3.13 6.72 10.79
CA THR A 52 3.25 8.07 11.36
C THR A 52 1.89 8.58 11.88
N ALA A 53 0.81 8.32 11.15
CA ALA A 53 -0.54 8.67 11.58
C ALA A 53 -0.95 7.93 12.86
N VAL A 54 -0.74 6.61 12.93
CA VAL A 54 -1.01 5.80 14.13
C VAL A 54 -0.16 6.28 15.32
N PHE A 55 1.12 6.60 15.08
CA PHE A 55 1.99 7.13 16.11
C PHE A 55 1.48 8.48 16.65
N ARG A 56 1.13 9.43 15.77
CA ARG A 56 0.57 10.73 16.17
C ARG A 56 -0.73 10.58 16.93
N PHE A 57 -1.63 9.71 16.48
CA PHE A 57 -2.84 9.36 17.23
C PHE A 57 -2.50 8.91 18.65
N SER A 58 -1.56 7.97 18.80
CA SER A 58 -1.19 7.44 20.12
C SER A 58 -0.51 8.46 21.05
N MET A 59 -0.05 9.59 20.50
CA MET A 59 0.54 10.68 21.27
C MET A 59 -0.49 11.70 21.76
N ASP A 60 -1.57 11.88 21.02
CA ASP A 60 -2.65 12.80 21.35
C ASP A 60 -3.69 12.18 22.30
N HIS A 61 -3.72 10.85 22.39
CA HIS A 61 -4.76 10.10 23.09
C HIS A 61 -4.24 9.27 24.25
N GLU A 62 -4.83 9.53 25.42
CA GLU A 62 -4.53 8.85 26.68
C GLU A 62 -5.83 8.59 27.45
N MET A 63 -5.93 7.41 28.06
CA MET A 63 -7.02 7.04 28.96
C MET A 63 -6.40 6.40 30.20
N ASP A 64 -6.74 6.91 31.38
CA ASP A 64 -6.25 6.43 32.68
C ASP A 64 -4.72 6.31 32.79
N GLY A 65 -3.97 7.24 32.19
CA GLY A 65 -2.51 7.23 32.21
C GLY A 65 -1.86 6.30 31.17
N ALA A 66 -2.66 5.65 30.33
CA ALA A 66 -2.19 4.73 29.29
C ALA A 66 -2.45 5.28 27.88
N LYS A 67 -1.49 5.06 26.97
CA LYS A 67 -1.64 5.42 25.56
C LYS A 67 -2.79 4.65 24.93
N VAL A 68 -3.59 5.36 24.14
CA VAL A 68 -4.69 4.76 23.37
C VAL A 68 -4.24 4.57 21.94
N TYR A 69 -4.49 3.38 21.40
CA TYR A 69 -4.27 3.08 19.99
C TYR A 69 -5.59 3.12 19.20
N PRO A 70 -5.54 3.35 17.88
CA PRO A 70 -6.71 3.22 17.03
C PRO A 70 -7.40 1.86 17.15
N ALA A 71 -8.68 1.79 16.75
CA ALA A 71 -9.51 0.59 16.71
C ALA A 71 -9.73 -0.13 18.06
N GLN A 72 -9.43 0.52 19.19
CA GLN A 72 -9.75 0.01 20.51
C GLN A 72 -11.19 0.38 20.92
N ASN A 73 -11.76 -0.37 21.87
CA ASN A 73 -13.08 -0.09 22.46
C ASN A 73 -14.24 0.03 21.45
N SER A 74 -14.21 -0.79 20.38
CA SER A 74 -15.20 -0.77 19.27
C SER A 74 -15.18 0.51 18.42
N ASN A 75 -14.14 1.33 18.53
CA ASN A 75 -13.95 2.44 17.60
C ASN A 75 -13.50 1.92 16.23
N ASP A 76 -13.84 2.68 15.19
CA ASP A 76 -13.45 2.40 13.82
C ASP A 76 -12.10 3.08 13.50
N PHE A 77 -11.13 2.30 13.02
CA PHE A 77 -9.80 2.78 12.63
C PHE A 77 -9.88 3.89 11.58
N GLU A 78 -10.69 3.63 10.54
CA GLU A 78 -11.10 4.49 9.43
C GLU A 78 -11.39 5.91 9.93
N LEU A 79 -12.44 5.95 10.77
CA LEU A 79 -13.01 7.17 11.31
C LEU A 79 -12.05 7.91 12.25
N GLN A 80 -11.21 7.19 12.99
CA GLN A 80 -10.25 7.80 13.92
C GLN A 80 -9.06 8.44 13.21
N ILE A 81 -8.54 7.80 12.16
CA ILE A 81 -7.37 8.29 11.43
C ILE A 81 -7.75 9.41 10.45
N LEU A 82 -8.91 9.29 9.80
CA LEU A 82 -9.40 10.24 8.80
C LEU A 82 -10.27 11.36 9.38
N GLY A 83 -10.76 11.17 10.60
CA GLY A 83 -11.68 12.09 11.27
C GLY A 83 -11.07 12.84 12.43
N ARG A 84 -11.92 13.59 13.14
CA ARG A 84 -11.56 14.25 14.39
C ARG A 84 -11.86 13.35 15.56
N THR A 85 -10.99 13.39 16.55
CA THR A 85 -11.06 12.56 17.76
C THR A 85 -11.02 13.42 19.01
N ARG A 86 -11.59 12.93 20.11
CA ARG A 86 -11.51 13.55 21.44
C ARG A 86 -10.30 13.00 22.19
N SER A 87 -10.00 13.52 23.39
CA SER A 87 -8.86 13.05 24.19
C SER A 87 -8.85 11.54 24.46
N ASP A 88 -10.03 10.92 24.56
CA ASP A 88 -10.20 9.48 24.75
C ASP A 88 -10.10 8.65 23.45
N GLY A 89 -9.81 9.30 22.32
CA GLY A 89 -9.73 8.67 21.00
C GLY A 89 -11.07 8.43 20.31
N SER A 90 -12.21 8.74 20.95
CA SER A 90 -13.52 8.52 20.33
C SER A 90 -13.83 9.55 19.24
N THR A 91 -14.61 9.13 18.23
CA THR A 91 -15.06 9.98 17.11
C THR A 91 -16.49 10.51 17.31
N HIS A 92 -17.20 10.01 18.33
CA HIS A 92 -18.59 10.37 18.61
C HIS A 92 -18.69 11.64 19.45
N GLN A 93 -19.67 12.48 19.15
CA GLN A 93 -19.99 13.65 19.98
C GLN A 93 -20.81 13.22 21.19
N ARG A 94 -20.16 12.80 22.29
CA ARG A 94 -20.81 12.66 23.60
C ARG A 94 -20.54 13.92 24.44
N GLY A 95 -21.52 14.81 24.54
CA GLY A 95 -21.52 15.92 25.51
C GLY A 95 -20.92 17.25 25.03
N ARG A 96 -20.96 18.26 25.93
CA ARG A 96 -20.74 19.70 25.67
C ARG A 96 -19.45 19.98 24.88
N PHE A 97 -19.50 21.07 24.11
CA PHE A 97 -18.51 21.60 23.15
C PHE A 97 -17.11 21.94 23.70
N GLU A 98 -16.75 21.52 24.92
CA GLU A 98 -15.50 21.93 25.57
C GLU A 98 -14.28 21.04 25.23
N ASP A 99 -14.48 19.92 24.53
CA ASP A 99 -13.35 19.05 24.22
C ASP A 99 -12.51 19.58 23.06
N ARG A 100 -11.20 19.60 23.30
CA ARG A 100 -10.20 19.77 22.25
C ARG A 100 -10.29 18.60 21.28
N PHE A 101 -10.45 18.91 20.01
CA PHE A 101 -10.39 17.93 18.94
C PHE A 101 -8.94 17.75 18.47
N PHE A 102 -8.57 16.50 18.21
CA PHE A 102 -7.32 16.11 17.57
C PHE A 102 -7.59 15.56 16.17
N GLY A 103 -6.52 15.38 15.40
CA GLY A 103 -6.60 14.95 14.00
C GLY A 103 -7.26 15.98 13.05
N PRO A 104 -7.57 15.58 11.82
CA PRO A 104 -7.31 14.25 11.24
C PRO A 104 -5.82 13.97 11.08
N TYR A 105 -5.45 12.69 11.10
CA TYR A 105 -4.06 12.26 10.99
C TYR A 105 -3.65 11.99 9.54
N LEU A 106 -4.62 11.57 8.72
CA LEU A 106 -4.53 11.44 7.27
C LEU A 106 -5.74 12.09 6.60
N ASN A 107 -5.58 12.54 5.35
CA ASN A 107 -6.70 13.06 4.55
C ASN A 107 -7.47 11.94 3.84
N ALA A 108 -6.81 10.83 3.53
CA ALA A 108 -7.38 9.63 2.92
C ALA A 108 -6.48 8.44 3.26
N MET A 109 -7.05 7.23 3.25
CA MET A 109 -6.24 6.02 3.35
C MET A 109 -5.47 5.80 2.03
N PRO A 110 -4.14 5.63 2.08
CA PRO A 110 -3.37 5.32 0.88
C PRO A 110 -3.79 3.99 0.26
N VAL A 111 -3.73 3.93 -1.07
CA VAL A 111 -3.93 2.68 -1.81
C VAL A 111 -2.64 1.85 -1.71
N ASN A 112 -2.76 0.58 -1.36
CA ASN A 112 -1.64 -0.35 -1.45
C ASN A 112 -1.31 -0.57 -2.95
N PRO A 113 -0.11 -0.18 -3.42
CA PRO A 113 0.25 -0.22 -4.85
C PRO A 113 0.42 -1.63 -5.42
N VAL A 114 0.47 -2.66 -4.57
CA VAL A 114 0.60 -4.07 -5.00
C VAL A 114 -0.76 -4.69 -5.30
N ASN A 115 -1.77 -4.45 -4.46
CA ASN A 115 -3.10 -5.05 -4.61
C ASN A 115 -4.24 -4.07 -4.96
N GLY A 116 -3.95 -2.77 -4.97
CA GLY A 116 -4.91 -1.72 -5.36
C GLY A 116 -5.98 -1.41 -4.32
N LEU A 117 -5.88 -1.93 -3.10
CA LEU A 117 -6.86 -1.73 -2.04
C LEU A 117 -6.39 -0.66 -1.05
N SER A 118 -7.30 0.20 -0.58
CA SER A 118 -7.03 1.19 0.47
C SER A 118 -7.63 0.80 1.83
N SER A 119 -8.37 -0.30 1.90
CA SER A 119 -9.08 -0.74 3.09
C SER A 119 -8.12 -1.25 4.17
N VAL A 120 -8.50 -1.05 5.43
CA VAL A 120 -7.78 -1.59 6.59
C VAL A 120 -8.57 -2.73 7.21
N ARG A 121 -7.95 -3.90 7.33
CA ARG A 121 -8.49 -5.02 8.11
C ARG A 121 -7.93 -5.00 9.51
N ILE A 122 -8.81 -5.00 10.49
CA ILE A 122 -8.45 -5.03 11.90
C ILE A 122 -8.30 -6.48 12.35
N MET A 123 -7.17 -6.81 12.96
CA MET A 123 -6.97 -8.11 13.58
C MET A 123 -7.83 -8.22 14.86
N PRO A 124 -8.44 -9.38 15.11
CA PRO A 124 -9.13 -9.62 16.38
C PRO A 124 -8.18 -9.45 17.57
N SER A 125 -8.72 -8.99 18.70
CA SER A 125 -7.98 -8.90 19.96
C SER A 125 -7.41 -10.27 20.38
N GLY A 126 -6.24 -10.26 21.01
CA GLY A 126 -5.50 -11.47 21.40
C GLY A 126 -4.61 -12.04 20.30
N ILE A 127 -4.58 -11.42 19.12
CA ILE A 127 -3.67 -11.79 18.03
C ILE A 127 -2.59 -10.71 17.88
N SER A 128 -1.36 -11.05 18.24
CA SER A 128 -0.21 -10.14 18.18
C SER A 128 0.57 -10.20 16.86
N GLU A 129 0.41 -11.29 16.10
CA GLU A 129 1.07 -11.49 14.81
C GLU A 129 0.10 -11.25 13.66
N PRO A 130 0.51 -10.53 12.60
CA PRO A 130 -0.37 -10.28 11.48
C PRO A 130 -0.68 -11.58 10.71
N ILE A 131 -1.95 -11.81 10.38
CA ILE A 131 -2.35 -12.84 9.43
C ILE A 131 -2.62 -12.16 8.09
N PHE A 132 -1.80 -12.48 7.10
CA PHE A 132 -1.91 -11.94 5.75
C PHE A 132 -2.82 -12.81 4.88
N ASN A 133 -3.77 -12.19 4.19
CA ASN A 133 -4.67 -12.87 3.27
C ASN A 133 -4.99 -12.09 1.98
N GLY A 134 -4.49 -10.87 1.83
CA GLY A 134 -4.65 -10.10 0.60
C GLY A 134 -6.05 -9.53 0.37
N LEU A 135 -6.97 -9.64 1.33
CA LEU A 135 -8.34 -9.18 1.18
C LEU A 135 -8.52 -7.69 1.53
N ALA A 136 -7.51 -7.05 2.10
CA ALA A 136 -7.45 -5.62 2.35
C ALA A 136 -6.16 -5.00 1.79
N GLY A 137 -6.05 -3.67 1.80
CA GLY A 137 -4.77 -3.01 1.50
C GLY A 137 -3.79 -3.19 2.65
N TRP A 138 -4.30 -3.09 3.87
CA TRP A 138 -3.53 -3.01 5.09
C TRP A 138 -4.11 -3.92 6.17
N VAL A 139 -3.25 -4.45 7.03
CA VAL A 139 -3.65 -5.18 8.23
C VAL A 139 -3.13 -4.48 9.48
N TYR A 140 -4.03 -4.18 10.40
CA TYR A 140 -3.73 -3.50 11.65
C TYR A 140 -3.85 -4.46 12.83
N VAL A 141 -2.80 -4.52 13.65
CA VAL A 141 -2.72 -5.35 14.85
C VAL A 141 -2.99 -4.49 16.08
N THR A 142 -4.22 -4.54 16.60
CA THR A 142 -4.68 -3.70 17.72
C THR A 142 -3.83 -3.83 18.97
N ASP A 143 -3.34 -5.04 19.24
CA ASP A 143 -2.61 -5.37 20.47
C ASP A 143 -1.21 -4.76 20.49
N THR A 144 -0.63 -4.49 19.31
CA THR A 144 0.73 -3.93 19.19
C THR A 144 0.74 -2.51 18.64
N GLY A 145 -0.39 -2.03 18.12
CA GLY A 145 -0.47 -0.76 17.41
C GLY A 145 0.26 -0.74 16.07
N LYS A 146 0.69 -1.90 15.56
CA LYS A 146 1.44 -2.00 14.29
C LYS A 146 0.52 -2.20 13.10
N ILE A 147 0.93 -1.64 11.97
CA ILE A 147 0.27 -1.83 10.68
C ILE A 147 1.25 -2.36 9.64
N PHE A 148 0.74 -3.23 8.78
CA PHE A 148 1.49 -3.91 7.73
C PHE A 148 0.71 -3.87 6.42
N ALA A 149 1.40 -4.09 5.30
CA ALA A 149 0.75 -4.43 4.05
C ALA A 149 0.05 -5.78 4.21
N ASP A 150 -1.20 -5.91 3.77
CA ASP A 150 -1.89 -7.20 3.79
C ASP A 150 -1.43 -8.07 2.62
N LEU A 151 -0.14 -8.39 2.59
CA LEU A 151 0.52 -9.13 1.52
C LEU A 151 1.34 -10.26 2.14
N ALA A 152 1.07 -11.49 1.69
CA ALA A 152 1.94 -12.62 1.99
C ALA A 152 3.12 -12.65 1.01
N GLY A 153 4.25 -13.22 1.43
CA GLY A 153 5.40 -13.45 0.55
C GLY A 153 6.42 -12.32 0.57
N VAL A 154 7.15 -12.19 -0.53
CA VAL A 154 8.35 -11.35 -0.66
C VAL A 154 8.28 -10.49 -1.92
N ASP A 155 9.03 -9.40 -1.92
CA ASP A 155 9.28 -8.58 -3.11
C ASP A 155 10.27 -9.25 -4.08
N ASP A 156 10.53 -8.60 -5.22
CA ASP A 156 11.47 -9.08 -6.24
C ASP A 156 12.93 -9.18 -5.76
N ARG A 157 13.25 -8.58 -4.61
CA ARG A 157 14.56 -8.67 -3.94
C ARG A 157 14.60 -9.79 -2.90
N GLY A 158 13.48 -10.49 -2.66
CA GLY A 158 13.34 -11.52 -1.64
C GLY A 158 13.10 -10.99 -0.23
N ILE A 159 12.77 -9.71 -0.07
CA ILE A 159 12.44 -9.10 1.23
C ILE A 159 10.96 -9.35 1.51
N ALA A 160 10.63 -9.90 2.69
CA ALA A 160 9.25 -10.12 3.06
C ALA A 160 8.49 -8.79 3.20
N PHE A 161 7.26 -8.71 2.69
CA PHE A 161 6.45 -7.50 2.83
C PHE A 161 6.13 -7.16 4.29
N SER A 162 6.21 -8.13 5.19
CA SER A 162 6.10 -7.94 6.64
C SER A 162 7.31 -7.21 7.26
N GLU A 163 8.45 -7.17 6.57
CA GLU A 163 9.69 -6.52 7.03
C GLU A 163 9.83 -5.07 6.54
N TYR A 164 8.94 -4.63 5.65
CA TYR A 164 8.84 -3.23 5.24
C TYR A 164 8.34 -2.39 6.43
#